data_AF-A0A8T2SRX8-F1
#
_entry.id   AF-A0A8T2SRX8-F1
#
_cell.length_a   1.000
_cell.length_b   1.000
_cell.length_c   1.000
_cell.angle_alpha   90.00
_cell.angle_beta   90.00
_cell.angle_gamma   90.00
#
_symmetry.space_group_name_H-M   'P 1'
#
loop_
_entity.id
_entity.type
_entity.pdbx_description
1 polymer ?
#
loop_
_entity_poly.entity_id
_entity_poly.type
_entity_poly.pdbx_seq_one_letter_code
_entity_poly.pdbx_strand_id
1 'polypeptide(L)'
;MDGRTYAYGAVGAASGLQNPIEVAAALAKQSLRGSLSFGRIPPIFLAGDGAQAWASAHGLRTARQQIKPGEDTWLVTDRTYRQWQKYKEMLEGMEAHAPNSAINAGAQSMNNLPDLLASNEDAVMDTVGAICVDSYGNIAVGSSSGGIAMKVRGRVGVAATYGCGCWASSDKTQVGSSVGCCVTGAGEHLMKGLVAYECCCSISSLQVDPESACRDILLKAHQQGKMTIPEACGGVLLVHVNGISNQNLCEQLESLEVVAAYATKSFGIGYLTDTLKKPKVTILRQNLKEDIQEIGLFSSLFRFDKVESRKR
;
A
#
# COMPACT_ATOMS: atom_id res chain seq x y z
N MET A 1 9.93 0.11 3.90
CA MET A 1 10.63 1.21 4.59
C MET A 1 10.89 0.80 6.02
N ASP A 2 12.12 1.03 6.50
CA ASP A 2 12.48 0.88 7.91
C ASP A 2 12.40 2.23 8.61
N GLY A 3 11.62 2.33 9.67
CA GLY A 3 11.39 3.60 10.38
C GLY A 3 12.59 4.08 11.19
N ARG A 4 13.46 3.16 11.62
CA ARG A 4 14.64 3.51 12.44
C ARG A 4 15.77 4.10 11.62
N THR A 5 16.05 3.52 10.45
CA THR A 5 17.17 3.92 9.60
C THR A 5 16.74 4.76 8.39
N TYR A 6 15.43 4.89 8.18
CA TYR A 6 14.82 5.47 6.97
C TYR A 6 15.22 4.72 5.68
N ALA A 7 15.76 3.51 5.78
CA ALA A 7 16.09 2.70 4.62
C ALA A 7 14.83 2.37 3.81
N TYR A 8 14.91 2.67 2.52
CA TYR A 8 13.84 2.44 1.56
C TYR A 8 14.34 1.64 0.37
N GLY A 9 13.43 0.83 -0.16
CA GLY A 9 13.65 0.07 -1.38
C GLY A 9 12.30 -0.14 -2.05
N ALA A 10 12.28 -0.05 -3.37
CA ALA A 10 11.08 -0.28 -4.17
C ALA A 10 11.42 -0.82 -5.55
N VAL A 11 10.43 -1.50 -6.14
CA VAL A 11 10.49 -1.95 -7.54
C VAL A 11 9.23 -1.55 -8.28
N GLY A 12 9.37 -1.07 -9.50
CA GLY A 12 8.25 -0.59 -10.33
C GLY A 12 8.23 -1.25 -11.70
N ALA A 13 7.04 -1.57 -12.22
CA ALA A 13 6.89 -2.17 -13.55
C ALA A 13 7.82 -3.38 -13.83
N ALA A 14 8.16 -4.14 -12.79
CA ALA A 14 9.12 -5.24 -12.86
C ALA A 14 8.38 -6.57 -12.97
N SER A 15 8.39 -7.16 -14.16
CA SER A 15 7.76 -8.46 -14.41
C SER A 15 8.64 -9.63 -13.98
N GLY A 16 8.04 -10.80 -13.74
CA GLY A 16 8.79 -12.01 -13.43
C GLY A 16 9.43 -12.08 -12.04
N LEU A 17 9.15 -11.15 -11.11
CA LEU A 17 9.68 -11.18 -9.73
C LEU A 17 8.75 -11.95 -8.80
N GLN A 18 9.23 -13.02 -8.13
CA GLN A 18 8.36 -13.83 -7.27
C GLN A 18 7.63 -13.08 -6.19
N ASN A 19 8.42 -12.39 -5.40
CA ASN A 19 7.93 -11.54 -4.35
C ASN A 19 8.54 -10.18 -4.60
N PRO A 20 7.85 -9.25 -5.30
CA PRO A 20 8.37 -7.91 -5.54
C PRO A 20 8.82 -7.21 -4.24
N ILE A 21 8.12 -7.50 -3.13
CA ILE A 21 8.44 -6.99 -1.80
C ILE A 21 9.78 -7.50 -1.26
N GLU A 22 10.23 -8.71 -1.63
CA GLU A 22 11.55 -9.22 -1.22
C GLU A 22 12.68 -8.48 -1.93
N VAL A 23 12.48 -8.12 -3.21
CA VAL A 23 13.44 -7.30 -3.96
C VAL A 23 13.52 -5.90 -3.37
N ALA A 24 12.37 -5.28 -3.07
CA ALA A 24 12.29 -4.01 -2.37
C ALA A 24 13.01 -4.06 -1.00
N ALA A 25 12.77 -5.10 -0.20
CA ALA A 25 13.45 -5.29 1.08
C ALA A 25 14.97 -5.50 0.93
N ALA A 26 15.41 -6.20 -0.12
CA ALA A 26 16.82 -6.40 -0.42
C ALA A 26 17.52 -5.08 -0.82
N LEU A 27 16.86 -4.22 -1.60
CA LEU A 27 17.36 -2.87 -1.93
C LEU A 27 17.51 -2.02 -0.65
N ALA A 28 16.49 -2.01 0.21
CA ALA A 28 16.57 -1.31 1.49
C ALA A 28 17.70 -1.84 2.39
N LYS A 29 17.94 -3.16 2.41
CA LYS A 29 19.06 -3.74 3.16
C LYS A 29 20.41 -3.41 2.53
N GLN A 30 20.49 -3.26 1.20
CA GLN A 30 21.72 -2.91 0.51
C GLN A 30 22.13 -1.47 0.80
N SER A 31 21.18 -0.53 0.87
CA SER A 31 21.49 0.88 1.19
C SER A 31 22.12 1.05 2.57
N LEU A 32 21.81 0.16 3.52
CA LEU A 32 22.40 0.13 4.85
C LEU A 32 23.85 -0.40 4.91
N ARG A 33 24.34 -1.05 3.85
CA ARG A 33 25.70 -1.60 3.79
C ARG A 33 26.75 -0.57 3.36
N GLY A 34 26.34 0.68 3.16
CA GLY A 34 27.20 1.77 2.69
C GLY A 34 27.35 1.81 1.18
N SER A 35 28.35 2.56 0.71
CA SER A 35 28.58 2.77 -0.72
C SER A 35 28.99 1.50 -1.45
N LEU A 36 28.55 1.36 -2.70
CA LEU A 36 29.06 0.39 -3.65
C LEU A 36 30.49 0.77 -4.09
N SER A 37 31.12 -0.11 -4.87
CA SER A 37 32.45 0.12 -5.46
C SER A 37 32.52 1.50 -6.13
N PHE A 38 33.63 2.20 -5.89
CA PHE A 38 33.90 3.57 -6.34
C PHE A 38 32.97 4.63 -5.72
N GLY A 39 32.47 4.41 -4.50
CA GLY A 39 31.68 5.40 -3.77
C GLY A 39 30.26 5.59 -4.30
N ARG A 40 29.79 4.70 -5.19
CA ARG A 40 28.46 4.80 -5.79
C ARG A 40 27.37 4.56 -4.74
N ILE A 41 26.32 5.35 -4.80
CA ILE A 41 25.16 5.22 -3.90
C ILE A 41 24.32 4.02 -4.37
N PRO A 42 23.95 3.08 -3.47
CA PRO A 42 23.05 1.99 -3.81
C PRO A 42 21.68 2.50 -4.29
N PRO A 43 21.05 1.86 -5.29
CA PRO A 43 19.73 2.28 -5.73
C PRO A 43 18.66 1.97 -4.67
N ILE A 44 17.75 2.91 -4.45
CA ILE A 44 16.56 2.71 -3.60
C ILE A 44 15.31 2.36 -4.41
N PHE A 45 15.38 2.48 -5.74
CA PHE A 45 14.30 2.17 -6.66
C PHE A 45 14.85 1.60 -7.95
N LEU A 46 14.29 0.48 -8.41
CA LEU A 46 14.60 -0.10 -9.72
C LEU A 46 13.30 -0.38 -10.48
N ALA A 47 13.35 -0.30 -11.81
CA ALA A 47 12.18 -0.57 -12.63
C ALA A 47 12.47 -1.47 -13.83
N GLY A 48 11.42 -2.09 -14.36
CA GLY A 48 11.48 -2.91 -15.57
C GLY A 48 12.48 -4.07 -15.46
N ASP A 49 13.12 -4.38 -16.58
CA ASP A 49 14.06 -5.51 -16.70
C ASP A 49 15.30 -5.34 -15.82
N GLY A 50 15.71 -4.09 -15.54
CA GLY A 50 16.82 -3.81 -14.63
C GLY A 50 16.56 -4.30 -13.20
N ALA A 51 15.31 -4.20 -12.73
CA ALA A 51 14.93 -4.76 -11.44
C ALA A 51 14.98 -6.30 -11.43
N GLN A 52 14.56 -6.94 -12.52
CA GLN A 52 14.62 -8.41 -12.65
C GLN A 52 16.06 -8.92 -12.74
N ALA A 53 16.90 -8.25 -13.52
CA ALA A 53 18.32 -8.58 -13.64
C ALA A 53 19.03 -8.42 -12.29
N TRP A 54 18.75 -7.32 -11.57
CA TRP A 54 19.28 -7.09 -10.24
C TRP A 54 18.82 -8.18 -9.26
N ALA A 55 17.53 -8.52 -9.24
CA ALA A 55 16.99 -9.56 -8.37
C ALA A 55 17.67 -10.91 -8.62
N SER A 56 17.82 -11.28 -9.90
CA SER A 56 18.49 -12.52 -10.32
C SER A 56 19.95 -12.57 -9.87
N ALA A 57 20.68 -11.45 -10.02
CA ALA A 57 22.07 -11.32 -9.57
C ALA A 57 22.23 -11.42 -8.05
N HIS A 58 21.17 -11.15 -7.28
CA HIS A 58 21.15 -11.26 -5.82
C HIS A 58 20.51 -12.56 -5.32
N GLY A 59 20.31 -13.55 -6.21
CA GLY A 59 19.78 -14.87 -5.85
C GLY A 59 18.30 -14.88 -5.47
N LEU A 60 17.55 -13.82 -5.81
CA LEU A 60 16.11 -13.75 -5.58
C LEU A 60 15.36 -14.47 -6.71
N ARG A 61 14.22 -15.08 -6.37
CA ARG A 61 13.44 -15.89 -7.31
C ARG A 61 12.83 -15.02 -8.41
N THR A 62 13.24 -15.27 -9.64
CA THR A 62 12.72 -14.65 -10.85
C THR A 62 12.24 -15.71 -11.84
N ALA A 63 11.24 -15.37 -12.67
CA ALA A 63 10.80 -16.19 -13.79
C ALA A 63 11.96 -16.35 -14.81
N ARG A 64 12.05 -17.51 -15.46
CA ARG A 64 13.10 -17.79 -16.44
C ARG A 64 12.95 -16.87 -17.65
N GLN A 65 14.08 -16.42 -18.21
CA GLN A 65 14.15 -15.47 -19.32
C GLN A 65 13.58 -15.99 -20.66
N GLN A 66 13.18 -17.25 -20.75
CA GLN A 66 12.56 -17.84 -21.95
C GLN A 66 11.23 -18.50 -21.58
N ILE A 67 10.15 -17.76 -21.81
CA ILE A 67 8.78 -18.20 -21.57
C ILE A 67 8.37 -19.09 -22.75
N LYS A 68 8.28 -20.40 -22.55
CA LYS A 68 7.41 -21.25 -23.39
C LYS A 68 5.96 -20.99 -22.95
N PRO A 69 5.00 -20.89 -23.86
CA PRO A 69 3.58 -20.84 -23.50
C PRO A 69 3.24 -22.04 -22.59
N GLY A 70 2.81 -21.76 -21.35
CA GLY A 70 2.48 -22.79 -20.34
C GLY A 70 3.52 -23.00 -19.23
N GLU A 71 4.71 -22.41 -19.32
CA GLU A 71 5.71 -22.42 -18.22
C GLU A 71 5.90 -21.00 -17.64
N ASP A 72 6.07 -20.92 -16.33
CA ASP A 72 6.14 -19.71 -15.51
C ASP A 72 4.86 -18.83 -15.45
N THR A 73 3.69 -19.48 -15.39
CA THR A 73 2.36 -18.86 -15.12
C THR A 73 2.07 -18.66 -13.63
N TRP A 74 3.07 -18.71 -12.75
CA TRP A 74 2.89 -18.72 -11.30
C TRP A 74 2.20 -17.44 -10.74
N LEU A 75 2.19 -16.33 -11.48
CA LEU A 75 1.40 -15.12 -11.15
C LEU A 75 0.04 -15.04 -11.87
N VAL A 76 -0.17 -15.85 -12.91
CA VAL A 76 -1.38 -15.82 -13.73
C VAL A 76 -2.29 -16.96 -13.29
N THR A 77 -3.35 -16.62 -12.57
CA THR A 77 -4.40 -17.56 -12.21
C THR A 77 -5.48 -17.61 -13.29
N ASP A 78 -6.24 -18.71 -13.35
CA ASP A 78 -7.39 -18.84 -14.26
C ASP A 78 -8.40 -17.70 -14.06
N ARG A 79 -8.64 -17.29 -12.81
CA ARG A 79 -9.54 -16.17 -12.48
C ARG A 79 -9.05 -14.86 -13.10
N THR A 80 -7.78 -14.50 -12.85
CA THR A 80 -7.18 -13.26 -13.37
C THR A 80 -7.08 -13.26 -14.90
N TYR A 81 -6.86 -14.44 -15.51
CA TYR A 81 -6.79 -14.58 -16.96
C TYR A 81 -8.16 -14.35 -17.61
N ARG A 82 -9.22 -14.98 -17.09
CA ARG A 82 -10.60 -14.76 -17.57
C ARG A 82 -11.03 -13.30 -17.43
N GLN A 83 -10.70 -12.68 -16.29
CA GLN A 83 -10.98 -11.26 -16.06
C GLN A 83 -10.26 -10.37 -17.09
N TRP A 84 -8.98 -10.66 -17.37
CA TRP A 84 -8.23 -9.97 -18.41
C TRP A 84 -8.85 -10.14 -19.81
N GLN A 85 -9.27 -11.36 -20.16
CA GLN A 85 -9.96 -11.62 -21.44
C GLN A 85 -11.24 -10.78 -21.57
N LYS A 86 -12.08 -10.76 -20.53
CA LYS A 86 -13.31 -9.94 -20.49
C LYS A 86 -13.01 -8.46 -20.71
N TYR A 87 -12.04 -7.89 -19.98
CA TYR A 87 -11.68 -6.47 -20.15
C TYR A 87 -11.10 -6.17 -21.52
N LYS A 88 -10.32 -7.09 -22.09
CA LYS A 88 -9.76 -6.94 -23.43
C LYS A 88 -10.85 -6.91 -24.50
N GLU A 89 -11.80 -7.85 -24.45
CA GLU A 89 -12.95 -7.89 -25.38
C GLU A 89 -13.81 -6.60 -25.28
N MET A 90 -14.04 -6.12 -24.05
CA MET A 90 -14.77 -4.86 -23.84
C MET A 90 -14.06 -3.65 -24.47
N LEU A 91 -12.73 -3.55 -24.31
CA LEU A 91 -11.94 -2.45 -24.89
C LEU A 91 -11.92 -2.51 -26.41
N GLU A 92 -11.65 -3.68 -26.99
CA GLU A 92 -11.63 -3.87 -28.44
C GLU A 92 -13.00 -3.57 -29.08
N GLY A 93 -14.10 -3.95 -28.41
CA GLY A 93 -15.46 -3.63 -28.84
C GLY A 93 -15.77 -2.13 -28.83
N MET A 94 -15.28 -1.38 -27.83
CA MET A 94 -15.44 0.08 -27.75
C MET A 94 -14.60 0.81 -28.80
N GLU A 95 -13.35 0.40 -29.00
CA GLU A 95 -12.44 1.00 -29.99
C GLU A 95 -12.94 0.76 -31.44
N ALA A 96 -13.51 -0.42 -31.72
CA ALA A 96 -14.08 -0.74 -33.03
C ALA A 96 -15.32 0.10 -33.39
N HIS A 97 -15.99 0.71 -32.40
CA HIS A 97 -17.20 1.53 -32.60
C HIS A 97 -16.95 3.04 -32.51
N ALA A 98 -15.69 3.47 -32.34
CA ALA A 98 -15.31 4.88 -32.24
C ALA A 98 -14.44 5.38 -33.42
N PRO A 99 -14.85 5.26 -34.71
CA PRO A 99 -14.12 5.96 -35.76
C PRO A 99 -14.56 7.44 -35.79
N ASN A 100 -13.65 8.34 -35.39
CA ASN A 100 -13.64 9.78 -35.74
C ASN A 100 -14.66 10.76 -35.13
N SER A 101 -14.83 10.81 -33.80
CA SER A 101 -15.49 11.97 -33.16
C SER A 101 -15.22 12.12 -31.65
N ALA A 102 -13.95 12.16 -31.23
CA ALA A 102 -13.59 12.27 -29.80
C ALA A 102 -12.63 13.42 -29.45
N ILE A 103 -12.83 14.61 -30.02
CA ILE A 103 -12.23 15.84 -29.48
C ILE A 103 -13.25 16.74 -28.75
N ASN A 104 -14.57 16.56 -28.96
CA ASN A 104 -15.58 17.48 -28.38
C ASN A 104 -16.82 16.80 -27.74
N ALA A 105 -16.79 15.51 -27.40
CA ALA A 105 -17.88 14.86 -26.68
C ALA A 105 -17.57 14.75 -25.18
N GLY A 106 -17.41 15.90 -24.52
CA GLY A 106 -17.43 15.96 -23.07
C GLY A 106 -18.78 15.48 -22.53
N ALA A 107 -18.73 14.54 -21.58
CA ALA A 107 -19.75 14.30 -20.56
C ALA A 107 -21.13 13.72 -20.94
N GLN A 108 -21.48 13.41 -22.20
CA GLN A 108 -22.85 12.92 -22.51
C GLN A 108 -22.97 11.45 -22.96
N SER A 109 -21.87 10.70 -23.12
CA SER A 109 -21.91 9.26 -23.46
C SER A 109 -21.39 8.38 -22.32
N MET A 110 -21.91 8.57 -21.10
CA MET A 110 -21.67 7.67 -19.96
C MET A 110 -22.95 7.09 -19.36
N ASN A 111 -24.12 7.56 -19.79
CA ASN A 111 -25.40 7.11 -19.23
C ASN A 111 -25.87 5.75 -19.78
N ASN A 112 -25.21 5.24 -20.84
CA ASN A 112 -25.49 3.94 -21.45
C ASN A 112 -24.30 2.98 -21.32
N LEU A 113 -23.70 2.91 -20.12
CA LEU A 113 -22.91 1.74 -19.72
C LEU A 113 -23.64 0.92 -18.62
N PRO A 114 -24.91 0.48 -18.79
CA PRO A 114 -25.58 -0.30 -17.75
C PRO A 114 -25.21 -1.78 -17.92
N ASP A 115 -25.11 -2.48 -16.80
CA ASP A 115 -25.07 -3.94 -16.64
C ASP A 115 -23.78 -4.76 -16.90
N LEU A 116 -22.85 -4.37 -17.78
CA LEU A 116 -21.67 -5.25 -18.06
C LEU A 116 -20.60 -5.29 -16.94
N LEU A 117 -20.52 -4.21 -16.16
CA LEU A 117 -19.74 -4.13 -14.91
C LEU A 117 -20.57 -4.46 -13.66
N ALA A 118 -21.89 -4.68 -13.82
CA ALA A 118 -22.80 -5.05 -12.73
C ALA A 118 -22.83 -6.56 -12.43
N SER A 119 -21.90 -7.33 -13.01
CA SER A 119 -21.56 -8.63 -12.41
C SER A 119 -20.96 -8.34 -11.03
N ASN A 120 -21.50 -8.97 -9.97
CA ASN A 120 -21.11 -8.91 -8.55
C ASN A 120 -19.62 -9.22 -8.23
N GLU A 121 -18.70 -9.05 -9.17
CA GLU A 121 -17.27 -9.19 -8.97
C GLU A 121 -16.68 -7.80 -8.72
N ASP A 122 -16.07 -7.63 -7.54
CA ASP A 122 -15.38 -6.40 -7.16
C ASP A 122 -14.52 -5.88 -8.31
N ALA A 123 -14.58 -4.60 -8.62
CA ALA A 123 -13.56 -3.92 -9.42
C ALA A 123 -12.25 -4.00 -8.62
N VAL A 124 -11.51 -5.09 -8.81
CA VAL A 124 -10.45 -5.54 -7.91
C VAL A 124 -9.28 -4.55 -7.94
N MET A 125 -9.17 -3.74 -6.89
CA MET A 125 -8.01 -2.89 -6.63
C MET A 125 -7.08 -3.63 -5.65
N ASP A 126 -6.21 -4.48 -6.18
CA ASP A 126 -5.32 -5.30 -5.36
C ASP A 126 -4.03 -4.55 -5.01
N THR A 127 -4.08 -3.87 -3.86
CA THR A 127 -2.88 -3.47 -3.13
C THR A 127 -2.94 -4.06 -1.74
N VAL A 128 -1.85 -4.70 -1.32
CA VAL A 128 -1.67 -5.22 0.03
C VAL A 128 -0.61 -4.41 0.75
N GLY A 129 -0.78 -4.23 2.06
CA GLY A 129 0.17 -3.53 2.91
C GLY A 129 0.31 -4.23 4.25
N ALA A 130 1.46 -4.07 4.89
CA ALA A 130 1.72 -4.60 6.21
C ALA A 130 2.59 -3.63 7.01
N ILE A 131 2.24 -3.45 8.29
CA ILE A 131 2.97 -2.66 9.26
C ILE A 131 3.35 -3.59 10.40
N CYS A 132 4.63 -3.57 10.79
CA CYS A 132 5.14 -4.33 11.91
C CYS A 132 5.79 -3.37 12.91
N VAL A 133 5.54 -3.62 14.20
CA VAL A 133 6.15 -2.90 15.32
C VAL A 133 6.85 -3.93 16.21
N ASP A 134 8.11 -3.71 16.55
CA ASP A 134 8.85 -4.57 17.47
C ASP A 134 8.65 -4.16 18.95
N SER A 135 9.18 -4.96 19.87
CA SER A 135 9.08 -4.71 21.32
C SER A 135 9.75 -3.42 21.78
N TYR A 136 10.60 -2.81 20.95
CA TYR A 136 11.31 -1.56 21.22
C TYR A 136 10.62 -0.36 20.56
N GLY A 137 9.45 -0.57 19.92
CA GLY A 137 8.71 0.47 19.22
C GLY A 137 9.28 0.82 17.84
N ASN A 138 10.25 0.07 17.30
CA ASN A 138 10.70 0.29 15.92
C ASN A 138 9.63 -0.21 14.94
N ILE A 139 9.39 0.55 13.88
CA ILE A 139 8.34 0.29 12.91
C ILE A 139 8.94 0.00 11.54
N ALA A 140 8.43 -1.01 10.85
CA ALA A 140 8.69 -1.25 9.45
C ALA A 140 7.39 -1.40 8.68
N VAL A 141 7.37 -0.88 7.45
CA VAL A 141 6.17 -0.91 6.59
C VAL A 141 6.51 -1.37 5.19
N GLY A 142 5.63 -2.18 4.59
CA GLY A 142 5.71 -2.61 3.21
C GLY A 142 4.37 -2.50 2.49
N SER A 143 4.41 -2.29 1.17
CA SER A 143 3.24 -2.29 0.29
C SER A 143 3.60 -2.98 -1.03
N SER A 144 2.64 -3.68 -1.64
CA SER A 144 2.80 -4.37 -2.92
C SER A 144 1.49 -4.36 -3.70
N SER A 145 1.57 -4.18 -5.02
CA SER A 145 0.39 -4.14 -5.89
C SER A 145 0.71 -4.61 -7.31
N GLY A 146 -0.26 -5.26 -7.95
CA GLY A 146 -0.26 -5.53 -9.40
C GLY A 146 -0.57 -4.29 -10.26
N GLY A 147 -1.11 -3.23 -9.66
CA GLY A 147 -1.66 -2.06 -10.36
C GLY A 147 -3.04 -2.34 -10.96
N ILE A 148 -3.59 -1.37 -11.69
CA ILE A 148 -4.94 -1.51 -12.27
C ILE A 148 -4.93 -2.46 -13.49
N ALA A 149 -6.08 -3.08 -13.75
CA ALA A 149 -6.32 -3.90 -14.93
C ALA A 149 -6.10 -3.10 -16.23
N MET A 150 -5.59 -3.76 -17.27
CA MET A 150 -5.35 -3.14 -18.60
C MET A 150 -4.46 -1.88 -18.58
N LYS A 151 -3.63 -1.71 -17.55
CA LYS A 151 -2.67 -0.59 -17.51
C LYS A 151 -1.74 -0.60 -18.72
N VAL A 152 -1.39 0.59 -19.20
CA VAL A 152 -0.30 0.77 -20.16
C VAL A 152 0.98 0.18 -19.58
N ARG A 153 1.74 -0.57 -20.39
CA ARG A 153 3.03 -1.15 -19.98
C ARG A 153 3.97 -0.05 -19.50
N GLY A 154 4.66 -0.31 -18.40
CA GLY A 154 5.52 0.69 -17.75
C GLY A 154 4.79 1.59 -16.75
N ARG A 155 3.45 1.58 -16.66
CA ARG A 155 2.74 2.34 -15.61
C ARG A 155 3.12 1.85 -14.20
N VAL A 156 3.59 2.80 -13.39
CA VAL A 156 3.93 2.61 -11.97
C VAL A 156 2.83 3.26 -11.12
N GLY A 157 2.40 2.55 -10.08
CA GLY A 157 1.36 3.01 -9.17
C GLY A 157 1.87 3.29 -7.75
N VAL A 158 0.95 3.64 -6.87
CA VAL A 158 1.21 4.13 -5.51
C VAL A 158 2.13 3.23 -4.68
N ALA A 159 1.99 1.90 -4.77
CA ALA A 159 2.76 0.94 -3.95
C ALA A 159 4.29 1.05 -4.12
N ALA A 160 4.77 1.45 -5.30
CA ALA A 160 6.19 1.55 -5.62
C ALA A 160 6.74 2.98 -5.50
N THR A 161 5.89 3.96 -5.17
CA THR A 161 6.26 5.38 -5.11
C THR A 161 6.60 5.78 -3.68
N TYR A 162 7.81 6.34 -3.51
CA TYR A 162 8.31 6.81 -2.21
C TYR A 162 7.36 7.84 -1.58
N GLY A 163 7.04 7.66 -0.29
CA GLY A 163 6.12 8.53 0.44
C GLY A 163 4.64 8.34 0.13
N CYS A 164 4.27 7.56 -0.88
CA CYS A 164 2.88 7.40 -1.28
C CYS A 164 2.29 6.05 -0.87
N GLY A 165 2.98 4.95 -1.18
CA GLY A 165 2.48 3.59 -0.92
C GLY A 165 2.70 3.13 0.51
N CYS A 166 3.83 3.55 1.09
CA CYS A 166 4.12 3.35 2.51
C CYS A 166 5.07 4.41 3.05
N TRP A 167 5.01 4.62 4.35
CA TRP A 167 5.94 5.43 5.12
C TRP A 167 6.15 4.82 6.50
N ALA A 168 7.36 4.96 7.04
CA ALA A 168 7.70 4.54 8.39
C ALA A 168 8.65 5.58 8.99
N SER A 169 8.41 5.97 10.23
CA SER A 169 9.34 6.78 11.02
C SER A 169 9.36 6.23 12.43
N SER A 170 10.55 5.99 12.97
CA SER A 170 10.76 5.62 14.36
C SER A 170 11.67 6.65 15.01
N ASP A 171 11.08 7.80 15.35
CA ASP A 171 11.79 8.83 16.09
C ASP A 171 11.78 8.48 17.58
N LYS A 172 12.98 8.34 18.15
CA LYS A 172 13.22 8.06 19.58
C LYS A 172 13.51 9.31 20.39
N THR A 173 13.67 10.47 19.74
CA THR A 173 13.94 11.73 20.42
C THR A 173 12.70 12.25 21.16
N GLN A 174 11.52 11.78 20.75
CA GLN A 174 10.24 12.10 21.35
C GLN A 174 9.47 10.80 21.66
N VAL A 175 8.91 10.71 22.87
CA VAL A 175 8.09 9.56 23.27
C VAL A 175 6.83 9.56 22.41
N GLY A 176 6.54 8.42 21.78
CA GLY A 176 5.33 8.23 21.00
C GLY A 176 5.39 8.80 19.57
N SER A 177 6.57 9.04 19.01
CA SER A 177 6.70 9.58 17.65
C SER A 177 6.90 8.52 16.56
N SER A 178 6.85 7.24 16.93
CA SER A 178 6.95 6.15 15.96
C SER A 178 5.62 5.92 15.26
N VAL A 179 5.60 6.08 13.94
CA VAL A 179 4.40 5.96 13.11
C VAL A 179 4.71 5.24 11.81
N GLY A 180 3.81 4.36 11.38
CA GLY A 180 3.89 3.66 10.11
C GLY A 180 2.55 3.68 9.38
N CYS A 181 2.58 3.82 8.06
CA CYS A 181 1.38 3.95 7.24
C CYS A 181 1.55 3.22 5.90
N CYS A 182 0.53 2.50 5.46
CA CYS A 182 0.45 1.93 4.11
C CYS A 182 -0.92 2.21 3.47
N VAL A 183 -0.94 2.32 2.15
CA VAL A 183 -2.09 2.83 1.39
C VAL A 183 -2.50 1.85 0.28
N THR A 184 -3.80 1.78 0.00
CA THR A 184 -4.40 1.02 -1.11
C THR A 184 -5.45 1.87 -1.83
N GLY A 185 -5.73 1.56 -3.10
CA GLY A 185 -6.76 2.23 -3.91
C GLY A 185 -6.25 2.91 -5.18
N ALA A 186 -6.99 3.92 -5.64
CA ALA A 186 -6.75 4.65 -6.88
C ALA A 186 -5.44 5.44 -6.83
N GLY A 187 -4.38 4.85 -7.40
CA GLY A 187 -3.00 5.28 -7.17
C GLY A 187 -2.68 6.73 -7.56
N GLU A 188 -3.27 7.26 -8.64
CA GLU A 188 -2.97 8.59 -9.18
C GLU A 188 -3.17 9.70 -8.14
N HIS A 189 -4.28 9.67 -7.42
CA HIS A 189 -4.64 10.73 -6.47
C HIS A 189 -3.91 10.55 -5.15
N LEU A 190 -3.72 9.31 -4.73
CA LEU A 190 -2.93 8.96 -3.55
C LEU A 190 -1.46 9.37 -3.72
N MET A 191 -0.91 9.25 -4.94
CA MET A 191 0.44 9.71 -5.26
C MET A 191 0.54 11.24 -5.27
N LYS A 192 -0.43 11.94 -5.87
CA LYS A 192 -0.46 13.42 -5.88
C LYS A 192 -0.52 14.01 -4.47
N GLY A 193 -1.20 13.33 -3.55
CA GLY A 193 -1.35 13.74 -2.17
C GLY A 193 -0.27 13.25 -1.21
N LEU A 194 0.74 12.48 -1.66
CA LEU A 194 1.75 11.85 -0.80
C LEU A 194 1.14 11.18 0.45
N VAL A 195 0.02 10.46 0.27
CA VAL A 195 -0.90 10.14 1.38
C VAL A 195 -0.23 9.42 2.55
N ALA A 196 0.64 8.43 2.30
CA ALA A 196 1.30 7.72 3.40
C ALA A 196 2.20 8.65 4.24
N TYR A 197 2.99 9.47 3.57
CA TYR A 197 3.87 10.45 4.20
C TYR A 197 3.08 11.51 4.97
N GLU A 198 2.08 12.12 4.34
CA GLU A 198 1.26 13.18 4.96
C GLU A 198 0.55 12.67 6.21
N CYS A 199 0.04 11.43 6.22
CA CYS A 199 -0.61 10.86 7.39
C CYS A 199 0.38 10.74 8.56
N CYS A 200 1.57 10.19 8.30
CA CYS A 200 2.60 10.09 9.32
C CYS A 200 3.11 11.46 9.78
N CYS A 201 3.35 12.38 8.85
CA CYS A 201 3.89 13.71 9.12
C CYS A 201 2.92 14.56 9.94
N SER A 202 1.62 14.46 9.67
CA SER A 202 0.59 15.18 10.42
C SER A 202 0.53 14.75 11.89
N ILE A 203 0.74 13.47 12.16
CA ILE A 203 0.78 12.95 13.54
C ILE A 203 2.06 13.42 14.23
N SER A 204 3.23 13.16 13.62
CA SER A 204 4.52 13.47 14.27
C SER A 204 4.81 14.97 14.39
N SER A 205 4.52 15.76 13.35
CA SER A 205 4.92 17.17 13.27
C SER A 205 3.83 18.13 13.74
N LEU A 206 2.55 17.82 13.47
CA LEU A 206 1.42 18.69 13.78
C LEU A 206 0.64 18.24 15.02
N GLN A 207 1.00 17.11 15.62
CA GLN A 207 0.38 16.54 16.83
C GLN A 207 -1.15 16.37 16.67
N VAL A 208 -1.57 16.05 15.44
CA VAL A 208 -2.97 15.73 15.12
C VAL A 208 -3.23 14.29 15.55
N ASP A 209 -4.44 14.01 16.02
CA ASP A 209 -4.82 12.65 16.39
C ASP A 209 -4.80 11.71 15.17
N PRO A 210 -4.44 10.42 15.36
CA PRO A 210 -4.27 9.48 14.24
C PRO A 210 -5.53 9.29 13.38
N GLU A 211 -6.72 9.32 13.98
CA GLU A 211 -7.99 9.19 13.27
C GLU A 211 -8.25 10.38 12.34
N SER A 212 -8.19 11.61 12.88
CA SER A 212 -8.41 12.83 12.10
C SER A 212 -7.36 12.99 11.02
N ALA A 213 -6.09 12.71 11.30
CA ALA A 213 -5.03 12.75 10.31
C ALA A 213 -5.36 11.83 9.11
N CYS A 214 -5.68 10.56 9.38
CA CYS A 214 -6.04 9.61 8.32
C CYS A 214 -7.30 10.02 7.56
N ARG A 215 -8.34 10.48 8.27
CA ARG A 215 -9.61 10.90 7.69
C ARG A 215 -9.43 12.09 6.75
N ASP A 216 -8.82 13.16 7.24
CA ASP A 216 -8.79 14.45 6.57
C ASP A 216 -7.89 14.41 5.33
N ILE A 217 -6.74 13.71 5.42
CA ILE A 217 -5.83 13.52 4.29
C ILE A 217 -6.47 12.64 3.22
N LEU A 218 -7.12 11.54 3.62
CA LEU A 218 -7.80 10.66 2.66
C LEU A 218 -8.98 11.39 1.99
N LEU A 219 -9.75 12.17 2.76
CA LEU A 219 -10.85 12.98 2.23
C LEU A 219 -10.33 14.02 1.22
N LYS A 220 -9.23 14.71 1.52
CA LYS A 220 -8.59 15.66 0.60
C LYS A 220 -8.14 14.98 -0.69
N ALA A 221 -7.48 13.83 -0.60
CA ALA A 221 -7.04 13.05 -1.76
C ALA A 221 -8.25 12.57 -2.59
N HIS A 222 -9.33 12.17 -1.92
CA HIS A 222 -10.59 11.74 -2.55
C HIS A 222 -11.30 12.86 -3.30
N GLN A 223 -11.41 14.05 -2.69
CA GLN A 223 -12.02 15.23 -3.30
C GLN A 223 -11.25 15.68 -4.55
N GLN A 224 -9.91 15.67 -4.49
CA GLN A 224 -9.05 15.91 -5.66
C GLN A 224 -9.24 14.83 -6.73
N GLY A 225 -9.51 13.59 -6.30
CA GLY A 225 -9.80 12.44 -7.16
C GLY A 225 -11.06 12.60 -7.98
N LYS A 226 -12.17 12.88 -7.31
CA LYS A 226 -13.51 13.02 -7.93
C LYS A 226 -13.57 14.07 -9.03
N MET A 227 -12.74 15.11 -8.96
CA MET A 227 -12.64 16.12 -10.02
C MET A 227 -12.13 15.56 -11.35
N THR A 228 -11.42 14.43 -11.33
CA THR A 228 -10.84 13.79 -12.52
C THR A 228 -11.51 12.44 -12.83
N ILE A 229 -11.76 11.62 -11.81
CA ILE A 229 -12.30 10.26 -11.92
C ILE A 229 -13.37 10.08 -10.83
N PRO A 230 -14.67 10.00 -11.17
CA PRO A 230 -15.77 9.95 -10.20
C PRO A 230 -15.68 8.79 -9.19
N GLU A 231 -15.04 7.68 -9.58
CA GLU A 231 -14.91 6.45 -8.78
C GLU A 231 -13.56 6.32 -8.06
N ALA A 232 -12.70 7.35 -8.08
CA ALA A 232 -11.43 7.30 -7.37
C ALA A 232 -11.67 7.12 -5.87
N CYS A 233 -11.35 5.95 -5.31
CA CYS A 233 -11.40 5.68 -3.87
C CYS A 233 -10.09 5.06 -3.39
N GLY A 234 -9.84 5.14 -2.09
CA GLY A 234 -8.72 4.45 -1.47
C GLY A 234 -8.91 4.26 0.02
N GLY A 235 -7.89 3.71 0.67
CA GLY A 235 -7.85 3.55 2.10
C GLY A 235 -6.42 3.51 2.63
N VAL A 236 -6.32 3.76 3.92
CA VAL A 236 -5.09 3.92 4.68
C VAL A 236 -5.17 2.99 5.88
N LEU A 237 -4.08 2.28 6.15
CA LEU A 237 -3.84 1.62 7.43
C LEU A 237 -2.65 2.31 8.08
N LEU A 238 -2.79 2.70 9.33
CA LEU A 238 -1.80 3.42 10.11
C LEU A 238 -1.63 2.77 11.48
N VAL A 239 -0.38 2.73 11.95
CA VAL A 239 -0.04 2.35 13.31
C VAL A 239 0.78 3.46 13.94
N HIS A 240 0.36 3.92 15.10
CA HIS A 240 1.02 4.95 15.89
C HIS A 240 1.37 4.38 17.26
N VAL A 241 2.65 4.48 17.65
CA VAL A 241 3.10 4.05 18.98
C VAL A 241 2.85 5.21 19.94
N ASN A 242 2.06 4.97 20.99
CA ASN A 242 1.64 6.00 21.95
C ASN A 242 2.57 6.09 23.17
N GLY A 243 3.17 4.97 23.57
CA GLY A 243 3.97 4.91 24.79
C GLY A 243 5.13 3.93 24.68
N ILE A 244 6.31 4.40 25.10
CA ILE A 244 7.50 3.60 25.31
C ILE A 244 7.92 3.81 26.76
N SER A 245 7.96 2.72 27.53
CA SER A 245 8.49 2.72 28.89
C SER A 245 10.01 2.72 28.85
N ASN A 246 10.62 3.53 29.71
CA ASN A 246 12.06 3.53 29.95
C ASN A 246 12.32 3.04 31.37
N GLN A 247 12.56 1.73 31.53
CA GLN A 247 12.93 1.15 32.82
C GLN A 247 14.24 0.36 32.69
N ASN A 248 15.17 0.60 33.60
CA ASN A 248 16.49 -0.06 33.63
C ASN A 248 17.28 0.07 32.31
N LEU A 249 17.23 1.23 31.64
CA LEU A 249 17.86 1.47 30.33
C LEU A 249 17.35 0.58 29.18
N CYS A 250 16.20 -0.09 29.38
CA CYS A 250 15.53 -0.86 28.34
C CYS A 250 14.24 -0.15 27.92
N GLU A 251 14.17 0.22 26.64
CA GLU A 251 12.96 0.73 26.00
C GLU A 251 12.01 -0.43 25.74
N GLN A 252 10.76 -0.32 26.21
CA GLN A 252 9.73 -1.33 25.96
C GLN A 252 8.42 -0.69 25.55
N LEU A 253 7.84 -1.18 24.45
CA LEU A 253 6.54 -0.78 23.93
C LEU A 253 5.43 -0.98 24.98
N GLU A 254 4.75 0.11 25.35
CA GLU A 254 3.62 0.08 26.30
C GLU A 254 2.28 0.04 25.59
N SER A 255 2.13 0.85 24.54
CA SER A 255 0.88 0.91 23.80
C SER A 255 1.06 1.44 22.39
N LEU A 256 0.15 1.00 21.51
CA LEU A 256 0.02 1.51 20.15
C LEU A 256 -1.44 1.60 19.77
N GLU A 257 -1.73 2.44 18.80
CA GLU A 257 -3.03 2.59 18.17
C GLU A 257 -2.95 2.13 16.72
N VAL A 258 -3.95 1.36 16.29
CA VAL A 258 -4.14 0.96 14.89
C VAL A 258 -5.34 1.70 14.37
N VAL A 259 -5.17 2.44 13.28
CA VAL A 259 -6.23 3.18 12.59
C VAL A 259 -6.35 2.70 11.15
N ALA A 260 -7.57 2.47 10.69
CA ALA A 260 -7.90 2.30 9.29
C ALA A 260 -8.94 3.32 8.84
N ALA A 261 -8.64 4.05 7.77
CA ALA A 261 -9.54 5.00 7.13
C ALA A 261 -9.78 4.57 5.68
N TYR A 262 -11.02 4.56 5.21
CA TYR A 262 -11.34 4.05 3.88
C TYR A 262 -12.54 4.73 3.23
N ALA A 263 -12.40 5.09 1.96
CA ALA A 263 -13.45 5.62 1.10
C ALA A 263 -14.05 4.56 0.16
N THR A 264 -13.51 3.34 0.19
CA THR A 264 -14.00 2.19 -0.57
C THR A 264 -15.20 1.54 0.12
N LYS A 265 -16.02 0.79 -0.63
CA LYS A 265 -17.19 0.06 -0.07
C LYS A 265 -16.81 -0.86 1.09
N SER A 266 -15.61 -1.43 1.04
CA SER A 266 -15.06 -2.25 2.12
C SER A 266 -13.54 -2.12 2.20
N PHE A 267 -12.99 -2.49 3.35
CA PHE A 267 -11.55 -2.48 3.63
C PHE A 267 -11.20 -3.65 4.55
N GLY A 268 -10.33 -4.56 4.08
CA GLY A 268 -9.91 -5.72 4.86
C GLY A 268 -8.74 -5.40 5.76
N ILE A 269 -8.84 -5.75 7.04
CA ILE A 269 -7.73 -5.68 8.00
C ILE A 269 -7.52 -7.02 8.70
N GLY A 270 -6.26 -7.28 9.00
CA GLY A 270 -5.86 -8.38 9.87
C GLY A 270 -4.74 -7.91 10.80
N TYR A 271 -4.79 -8.31 12.06
CA TYR A 271 -3.77 -7.96 13.04
C TYR A 271 -3.54 -9.11 14.03
N LEU A 272 -2.31 -9.18 14.53
CA LEU A 272 -1.86 -10.13 15.53
C LEU A 272 -0.91 -9.42 16.48
N THR A 273 -1.09 -9.65 17.78
CA THR A 273 -0.19 -9.22 18.84
C THR A 273 0.32 -10.45 19.58
N ASP A 274 1.37 -10.28 20.38
CA ASP A 274 1.91 -11.31 21.28
C ASP A 274 0.88 -11.80 22.32
N THR A 275 -0.05 -10.93 22.71
CA THR A 275 -1.16 -11.25 23.62
C THR A 275 -2.28 -12.06 22.96
N LEU A 276 -2.33 -12.15 21.63
CA LEU A 276 -3.37 -12.87 20.89
C LEU A 276 -2.92 -14.29 20.50
N LYS A 277 -3.72 -15.29 20.84
CA LYS A 277 -3.47 -16.69 20.46
C LYS A 277 -3.63 -16.97 18.96
N LYS A 278 -4.42 -16.16 18.27
CA LYS A 278 -4.76 -16.29 16.83
C LYS A 278 -4.93 -14.90 16.22
N PRO A 279 -4.62 -14.72 14.91
CA PRO A 279 -4.83 -13.44 14.24
C PRO A 279 -6.33 -13.10 14.22
N LYS A 280 -6.65 -11.81 14.39
CA LYS A 280 -7.98 -11.28 14.15
C LYS A 280 -8.04 -10.74 12.73
N VAL A 281 -9.12 -11.03 12.02
CA VAL A 281 -9.35 -10.58 10.65
C VAL A 281 -10.77 -10.05 10.54
N THR A 282 -10.93 -8.86 9.96
CA THR A 282 -12.22 -8.18 9.83
C THR A 282 -12.32 -7.53 8.45
N ILE A 283 -13.49 -7.61 7.83
CA ILE A 283 -13.84 -6.79 6.67
C ILE A 283 -14.66 -5.61 7.16
N LEU A 284 -14.06 -4.42 7.15
CA LEU A 284 -14.73 -3.16 7.45
C LEU A 284 -15.61 -2.78 6.24
N ARG A 285 -16.81 -2.25 6.49
CA ARG A 285 -17.77 -1.89 5.44
C ARG A 285 -18.35 -0.51 5.71
N GLN A 286 -18.50 0.28 4.66
CA GLN A 286 -19.21 1.56 4.75
C GLN A 286 -20.69 1.34 5.06
N ASN A 287 -21.26 2.22 5.88
CA ASN A 287 -22.68 2.21 6.18
C ASN A 287 -23.41 3.02 5.11
N LEU A 288 -23.98 2.34 4.10
CA LEU A 288 -24.57 2.96 2.90
C LEU A 288 -25.89 3.73 3.16
N LYS A 289 -26.29 3.93 4.42
CA LYS A 289 -27.59 4.51 4.80
C LYS A 289 -27.60 6.04 4.90
N GLU A 290 -26.46 6.70 4.81
CA GLU A 290 -26.38 8.17 4.88
C GLU A 290 -25.66 8.70 3.63
N ASP A 291 -26.32 9.59 2.88
CA ASP A 291 -25.88 10.23 1.63
C ASP A 291 -24.69 11.21 1.79
N ILE A 292 -23.91 11.06 2.87
CA ILE A 292 -22.80 11.95 3.19
C ILE A 292 -21.50 11.23 2.81
N GLN A 293 -20.59 12.01 2.22
CA GLN A 293 -19.24 11.61 1.79
C GLN A 293 -18.36 11.15 2.96
N GLU A 294 -18.74 10.08 3.65
CA GLU A 294 -18.12 9.70 4.90
C GLU A 294 -16.97 8.70 4.65
N ILE A 295 -15.79 9.09 5.08
CA ILE A 295 -14.65 8.18 5.21
C ILE A 295 -14.97 7.22 6.35
N GLY A 296 -15.05 5.93 6.04
CA GLY A 296 -15.18 4.90 7.07
C GLY A 296 -13.94 4.87 7.94
N LEU A 297 -14.13 4.77 9.25
CA LEU A 297 -13.06 4.73 10.25
C LEU A 297 -13.14 3.47 11.10
N PHE A 298 -11.97 2.99 11.51
CA PHE A 298 -11.78 1.98 12.53
C PHE A 298 -10.54 2.36 13.33
N SER A 299 -10.63 2.34 14.65
CA SER A 299 -9.50 2.51 15.54
C SER A 299 -9.50 1.45 16.63
N SER A 300 -8.31 1.07 17.07
CA SER A 300 -8.14 0.15 18.19
C SER A 300 -6.84 0.44 18.92
N LEU A 301 -6.96 0.70 20.22
CA LEU A 301 -5.83 0.86 21.12
C LEU A 301 -5.41 -0.50 21.69
N PHE A 302 -4.13 -0.81 21.57
CA PHE A 302 -3.49 -1.97 22.16
C PHE A 302 -2.57 -1.54 23.29
N ARG A 303 -2.71 -2.19 24.45
CA ARG A 303 -1.83 -2.02 25.60
C ARG A 303 -1.11 -3.33 25.85
N PHE A 304 0.19 -3.25 26.08
CA PHE A 304 1.05 -4.39 26.36
C PHE A 304 1.39 -4.36 27.85
N ASP A 305 0.66 -5.18 28.63
CA ASP A 305 0.96 -5.35 30.04
C ASP A 305 2.31 -6.04 30.22
N LYS A 306 3.02 -5.71 31.30
CA LYS A 306 4.27 -6.38 31.64
C LYS A 306 4.00 -7.87 31.87
N VAL A 307 4.74 -8.72 31.17
CA VAL A 307 5.00 -10.08 31.65
C VAL A 307 5.81 -9.93 32.92
N GLU A 308 5.18 -10.04 34.09
CA GLU A 308 5.90 -10.29 35.33
C GLU A 308 6.86 -11.44 35.06
N SER A 309 8.16 -11.21 35.31
CA SER A 309 9.18 -12.23 35.28
C SER A 309 8.72 -13.37 36.17
N ARG A 310 8.16 -14.44 35.59
CA ARG A 310 8.04 -15.72 36.28
C ARG A 310 9.46 -16.19 36.52
N LYS A 311 10.01 -15.82 37.67
CA LYS A 311 11.15 -16.51 38.28
C LYS A 311 10.81 -18.00 38.28
N ARG A 312 11.50 -18.75 37.44
CA ARG A 312 11.69 -20.18 37.58
C ARG A 312 13.17 -20.40 37.81
#